data_AF-A0A8H8JFR5-F1
#
_entry.id   AF-A0A8H8JFR5-F1
#
_cell.length_a   1.000
_cell.length_b   1.000
_cell.length_c   1.000
_cell.angle_alpha   90.00
_cell.angle_beta   90.00
_cell.angle_gamma   90.00
#
_symmetry.space_group_name_H-M   'P 1'
#
loop_
_entity.id
_entity.type
_entity.pdbx_description
1 polymer ?
#
loop_
_entity_poly.entity_id
_entity_poly.type
_entity_poly.pdbx_seq_one_letter_code
_entity_poly.pdbx_strand_id
1 'polypeptide(L)'
;MSLNWVMLDAKREPVPLPHERLLSTVRNVDTTVNFPNPPRTLRATGTVWLTTERFVFVASHQSQSASLFALVSQALPASIKPEDTTDPNVKLESLSLPWLSVLSTSFVQPYFAANYLSMDVKPAPDGGLELGTRVEVRLTDQGMFEFIKQVENTRARAIEKAREARLGDPLPEYQQPPTSAPPPQPADDLPPGYSV
;
A
#
# COMPACT_ATOMS: atom_id res chain seq x y z
N MET A 1 -8.05 1.41 -1.13
CA MET A 1 -6.92 2.30 -1.51
C MET A 1 -7.49 3.49 -2.19
N SER A 2 -6.83 4.64 -2.13
CA SER A 2 -7.31 5.81 -2.84
C SER A 2 -6.17 6.71 -3.31
N LEU A 3 -6.24 7.08 -4.59
CA LEU A 3 -5.54 8.22 -5.16
C LEU A 3 -6.41 9.47 -4.93
N ASN A 4 -5.81 10.54 -4.42
CA ASN A 4 -6.42 11.86 -4.23
C ASN A 4 -7.67 11.94 -3.31
N TRP A 5 -7.98 10.90 -2.52
CA TRP A 5 -9.11 10.93 -1.56
C TRP A 5 -8.68 10.75 -0.10
N VAL A 6 -7.51 11.25 0.27
CA VAL A 6 -7.15 11.30 1.69
C VAL A 6 -7.88 12.47 2.33
N MET A 7 -8.64 12.22 3.40
CA MET A 7 -9.20 13.31 4.20
C MET A 7 -8.08 14.02 4.95
N LEU A 8 -7.99 15.33 4.75
CA LEU A 8 -6.99 16.19 5.35
C LEU A 8 -7.65 17.17 6.33
N ASP A 9 -6.99 17.44 7.45
CA ASP A 9 -7.36 18.52 8.36
C ASP A 9 -7.02 19.90 7.74
N ALA A 10 -7.44 21.00 8.39
CA ALA A 10 -7.08 22.37 8.03
C ALA A 10 -5.57 22.60 7.89
N LYS A 11 -4.76 21.82 8.62
CA LYS A 11 -3.29 21.83 8.55
C LYS A 11 -2.70 20.95 7.43
N ARG A 12 -3.56 20.35 6.59
CA ARG A 12 -3.20 19.36 5.56
C ARG A 12 -2.55 18.08 6.11
N GLU A 13 -2.83 17.77 7.37
CA GLU A 13 -2.43 16.51 7.98
C GLU A 13 -3.51 15.44 7.73
N PRO A 14 -3.15 14.20 7.42
CA PRO A 14 -4.13 13.15 7.17
C PRO A 14 -4.90 12.83 8.46
N VAL A 15 -6.23 12.78 8.35
CA VAL A 15 -7.10 12.42 9.48
C VAL A 15 -6.96 10.91 9.73
N PRO A 16 -6.51 10.48 10.93
CA PRO A 16 -6.33 9.07 11.25
C PRO A 16 -7.69 8.37 11.41
N LEU A 17 -7.75 7.09 11.04
CA LEU A 17 -8.88 6.22 11.30
C LEU A 17 -8.97 5.87 12.81
N PRO A 18 -10.13 5.44 13.33
CA PRO A 18 -10.35 5.20 14.76
C PRO A 18 -9.36 4.23 15.45
N HIS A 19 -8.70 3.35 14.69
CA HIS A 19 -7.69 2.39 15.19
C HIS A 19 -6.33 2.55 14.51
N GLU A 20 -6.09 3.68 13.84
CA GLU A 20 -4.85 3.99 13.15
C GLU A 20 -3.92 4.79 14.06
N ARG A 21 -2.69 4.32 14.23
CA ARG A 21 -1.65 5.03 14.99
C ARG A 21 -0.56 5.53 14.05
N LEU A 22 -0.16 6.79 14.19
CA LEU A 22 0.98 7.36 13.50
C LEU A 22 2.28 6.79 14.06
N LEU A 23 3.15 6.28 13.18
CA LEU A 23 4.44 5.70 13.53
C LEU A 23 5.58 6.67 13.24
N SER A 24 5.60 7.21 12.02
CA SER A 24 6.61 8.19 11.61
C SER A 24 6.09 9.12 10.53
N THR A 25 6.75 10.25 10.38
CA THR A 25 6.46 11.26 9.36
C THR A 25 7.76 11.68 8.72
N VAL A 26 7.82 11.62 7.40
CA VAL A 26 8.99 11.99 6.60
C VAL A 26 8.60 13.09 5.64
N ARG A 27 9.30 14.21 5.70
CA ARG A 27 9.06 15.40 4.85
C ARG A 27 9.98 15.39 3.63
N ASN A 28 9.66 16.23 2.65
CA ASN A 28 10.45 16.45 1.43
C ASN A 28 10.73 15.15 0.65
N VAL A 29 9.67 14.36 0.48
CA VAL A 29 9.70 13.07 -0.21
C VAL A 29 9.19 13.23 -1.62
N ASP A 30 9.98 12.76 -2.57
CA ASP A 30 9.60 12.68 -3.97
C ASP A 30 8.87 11.36 -4.23
N THR A 31 7.59 11.44 -4.56
CA THR A 31 6.76 10.27 -4.87
C THR A 31 6.38 10.29 -6.35
N THR A 32 6.63 9.17 -7.03
CA THR A 32 6.21 8.94 -8.41
C THR A 32 5.28 7.74 -8.46
N VAL A 33 4.14 7.86 -9.11
CA VAL A 33 3.19 6.76 -9.35
C VAL A 33 3.18 6.47 -10.86
N ASN A 34 3.60 5.27 -11.22
CA ASN A 34 3.67 4.78 -12.60
C ASN A 34 2.47 3.87 -12.87
N PHE A 35 1.66 4.25 -13.84
CA PHE A 35 0.52 3.48 -14.33
C PHE A 35 0.91 2.78 -15.62
N PRO A 36 0.59 1.49 -15.80
CA PRO A 36 0.99 0.76 -16.99
C PRO A 36 0.00 0.87 -18.17
N ASN A 37 -1.28 1.22 -17.96
CA ASN A 37 -2.28 1.15 -19.03
C ASN A 37 -3.44 2.16 -18.91
N PRO A 38 -3.38 3.32 -19.60
CA PRO A 38 -2.28 3.79 -20.46
C PRO A 38 -1.02 4.13 -19.64
N PRO A 39 0.18 4.06 -20.26
CA PRO A 39 1.41 4.45 -19.60
C PRO A 39 1.36 5.94 -19.25
N ARG A 40 1.25 6.24 -17.95
CA ARG A 40 1.29 7.60 -17.42
C ARG A 40 2.04 7.62 -16.10
N THR A 41 2.71 8.73 -15.82
CA THR A 41 3.41 8.93 -14.55
C THR A 41 2.90 10.18 -13.86
N LEU A 42 2.63 10.06 -12.56
CA LEU A 42 2.26 11.17 -11.71
C LEU A 42 3.37 11.40 -10.68
N ARG A 43 3.92 12.61 -10.61
CA ARG A 43 5.00 12.95 -9.69
C ARG A 43 4.61 14.12 -8.81
N ALA A 44 4.89 14.02 -7.52
CA ALA A 44 4.78 15.12 -6.59
C ALA A 44 5.79 15.00 -5.45
N THR A 45 6.19 16.15 -4.91
CA THR A 45 7.00 16.25 -3.70
C THR A 45 6.10 16.57 -2.52
N GLY A 46 6.30 15.92 -1.39
CA GLY A 46 5.41 16.09 -0.25
C GLY A 46 5.90 15.46 1.03
N THR A 47 4.93 15.13 1.87
CA THR A 47 5.17 14.47 3.15
C THR A 47 4.56 13.08 3.10
N VAL A 48 5.25 12.12 3.69
CA VAL A 48 4.78 10.75 3.90
C VAL A 48 4.52 10.54 5.38
N TRP A 49 3.38 9.94 5.69
CA TRP A 49 3.02 9.46 7.01
C TRP A 49 2.96 7.93 6.96
N LEU A 50 3.77 7.30 7.80
CA LEU A 50 3.70 5.87 8.04
C LEU A 50 2.79 5.66 9.24
N THR A 51 1.68 4.97 9.03
CA THR A 51 0.75 4.59 10.10
C THR A 51 0.72 3.09 10.26
N THR A 52 0.04 2.59 11.29
CA THR A 52 -0.12 1.14 11.49
C THR A 52 -0.97 0.46 10.41
N GLU A 53 -1.85 1.19 9.73
CA GLU A 53 -2.83 0.62 8.80
C GLU A 53 -2.50 0.91 7.33
N ARG A 54 -1.89 2.06 7.06
CA ARG A 54 -1.61 2.52 5.69
C ARG A 54 -0.38 3.41 5.59
N PHE A 55 0.21 3.40 4.41
CA PHE A 55 1.10 4.42 3.91
C PHE A 55 0.27 5.58 3.35
N VAL A 56 0.55 6.80 3.80
CA VAL A 56 -0.14 8.00 3.31
C VAL A 56 0.87 9.00 2.79
N PHE A 57 0.65 9.51 1.59
CA PHE A 57 1.39 10.62 1.02
C PHE A 57 0.45 11.80 0.78
N VAL A 58 0.93 13.01 1.05
CA VAL A 58 0.25 14.27 0.73
C VAL A 58 1.26 15.18 0.09
N ALA A 59 0.93 15.65 -1.12
CA ALA A 59 1.75 16.59 -1.85
C ALA A 59 1.86 17.91 -1.09
N SER A 60 3.08 18.43 -1.01
CA SER A 60 3.31 19.79 -0.59
C SER A 60 2.85 20.71 -1.71
N HIS A 61 1.96 21.64 -1.40
CA HIS A 61 1.52 22.65 -2.35
C HIS A 61 2.45 23.86 -2.34
N GLN A 62 3.75 23.61 -2.10
CA GLN A 62 4.75 24.65 -2.17
C GLN A 62 4.79 25.07 -3.64
N SER A 63 4.26 26.27 -3.88
CA SER A 63 4.15 26.93 -5.17
C SER A 63 5.32 26.53 -6.04
N GLN A 64 5.03 26.03 -7.23
CA GLN A 64 6.02 25.74 -8.26
C GLN A 64 7.01 26.92 -8.34
N SER A 65 8.12 26.85 -7.59
CA SER A 65 9.28 27.66 -7.87
C SER A 65 9.77 27.04 -9.16
N ALA A 66 9.42 27.70 -10.27
CA ALA A 66 9.73 27.28 -11.62
C ALA A 66 11.11 26.65 -11.64
N SER A 67 11.16 25.31 -11.72
CA SER A 67 12.42 24.62 -11.94
C SER A 67 12.98 25.22 -13.22
N LEU A 68 14.10 25.94 -13.11
CA LEU A 68 14.79 26.52 -14.26
C LEU A 68 15.20 25.44 -15.29
N PHE A 69 15.19 24.16 -14.88
CA PHE A 69 15.30 22.99 -15.75
C PHE A 69 14.13 22.80 -16.72
N ALA A 70 12.92 23.29 -16.42
CA ALA A 70 11.79 23.24 -17.35
C ALA A 70 11.94 24.25 -18.51
N LEU A 71 12.65 25.36 -18.29
CA LEU A 71 12.91 26.36 -19.33
C LEU A 71 14.02 25.94 -20.30
N VAL A 72 14.97 25.10 -19.87
CA VAL A 72 16.09 24.60 -20.70
C VAL A 72 15.68 23.47 -21.66
N SER A 73 14.41 23.05 -21.70
CA SER A 73 13.95 21.99 -22.60
C SER A 73 13.19 22.47 -23.85
N GLN A 74 13.13 23.77 -24.15
CA GLN A 74 12.33 24.31 -25.27
C GLN A 74 13.09 24.52 -26.58
N ALA A 75 14.11 23.73 -26.91
CA ALA A 75 14.74 23.83 -28.23
C ALA A 75 15.46 22.54 -28.69
N LEU A 76 14.73 21.46 -29.00
CA LEU A 76 15.20 20.45 -29.95
C LEU A 76 14.02 19.81 -30.71
N PRO A 77 14.14 19.56 -32.04
CA PRO A 77 13.14 18.88 -32.84
C PRO A 77 13.06 17.38 -32.52
N ALA A 78 11.87 16.81 -32.72
CA ALA A 78 11.47 15.46 -32.38
C ALA A 78 12.44 14.35 -32.82
N SER A 79 12.98 13.60 -31.86
CA SER A 79 13.36 12.20 -32.04
C SER A 79 13.49 11.50 -30.69
N ILE A 80 12.56 10.57 -30.43
CA ILE A 80 12.56 9.50 -29.43
C ILE A 80 12.66 9.97 -27.96
N LYS A 81 11.48 10.16 -27.34
CA LYS A 81 11.29 10.19 -25.89
C LYS A 81 10.12 9.24 -25.57
N PRO A 82 10.22 8.33 -24.59
CA PRO A 82 9.10 7.46 -24.24
C PRO A 82 7.93 8.35 -23.79
N GLU A 83 6.75 8.04 -24.30
CA GLU A 83 5.49 8.76 -24.07
C GLU A 83 5.13 8.84 -22.58
N ASP A 84 5.63 9.86 -21.88
CA ASP A 84 4.98 10.36 -20.67
C ASP A 84 3.79 11.22 -21.12
N THR A 85 2.67 10.55 -21.40
CA THR A 85 1.39 11.22 -21.65
C THR A 85 0.84 11.66 -20.30
N THR A 86 1.42 12.72 -19.72
CA THR A 86 0.86 13.37 -18.54
C THR A 86 -0.42 14.08 -18.96
N ASP A 87 -1.59 13.53 -18.65
CA ASP A 87 -2.84 14.27 -18.76
C ASP A 87 -2.70 15.56 -17.93
N PRO A 88 -2.79 16.77 -18.53
CA PRO A 88 -2.45 18.03 -17.86
C PRO A 88 -3.37 18.35 -16.66
N ASN A 89 -4.44 17.57 -16.47
CA ASN A 89 -5.47 17.81 -15.47
C ASN A 89 -5.35 16.91 -14.23
N VAL A 90 -4.57 15.82 -14.26
CA VAL A 90 -4.49 14.90 -13.11
C VAL A 90 -3.16 15.10 -12.39
N LYS A 91 -3.21 15.76 -11.23
CA LYS A 91 -2.05 15.94 -10.34
C LYS A 91 -2.10 14.92 -9.20
N LEU A 92 -0.94 14.50 -8.72
CA LEU A 92 -0.83 13.71 -7.50
C LEU A 92 -0.91 14.66 -6.30
N GLU A 93 -2.05 14.69 -5.61
CA GLU A 93 -2.27 15.52 -4.43
C GLU A 93 -2.18 14.71 -3.14
N SER A 94 -2.74 13.49 -3.13
CA SER A 94 -2.63 12.59 -2.00
C SER A 94 -2.70 11.13 -2.46
N LEU A 95 -2.16 10.23 -1.66
CA LEU A 95 -2.15 8.79 -1.94
C LEU A 95 -2.27 8.03 -0.63
N SER A 96 -3.24 7.13 -0.53
CA SER A 96 -3.43 6.27 0.64
C SER A 96 -3.40 4.80 0.22
N LEU A 97 -2.36 4.09 0.69
CA LEU A 97 -2.10 2.69 0.43
C LEU A 97 -2.16 1.90 1.75
N PRO A 98 -3.24 1.14 2.03
CA PRO A 98 -3.25 0.14 3.08
C PRO A 98 -2.11 -0.85 2.91
N TRP A 99 -1.46 -1.24 4.01
CA TRP A 99 -0.30 -2.14 3.96
C TRP A 99 -0.63 -3.50 3.34
N LEU A 100 -1.87 -3.98 3.53
CA LEU A 100 -2.37 -5.23 2.95
C LEU A 100 -2.50 -5.19 1.42
N SER A 101 -2.54 -4.01 0.83
CA SER A 101 -2.62 -3.82 -0.62
C SER A 101 -1.25 -3.64 -1.27
N VAL A 102 -0.18 -3.48 -0.49
CA VAL A 102 1.20 -3.43 -0.99
C VAL A 102 1.68 -4.87 -1.22
N LEU A 103 1.91 -5.22 -2.48
CA LEU A 103 2.29 -6.57 -2.91
C LEU A 103 3.77 -6.86 -2.69
N SER A 104 4.61 -5.89 -3.01
CA SER A 104 6.07 -6.01 -2.91
C SER A 104 6.67 -4.66 -2.55
N THR A 105 7.85 -4.71 -1.95
CA THR A 105 8.68 -3.57 -1.56
C THR A 105 10.10 -3.93 -2.00
N SER A 106 10.69 -3.09 -2.84
CA SER A 106 12.00 -3.33 -3.46
C SER A 106 12.85 -2.08 -3.37
N PHE A 107 14.06 -2.20 -2.86
CA PHE A 107 15.02 -1.10 -2.83
C PHE A 107 15.89 -1.14 -4.08
N VAL A 108 15.92 -0.04 -4.84
CA VAL A 108 16.70 0.09 -6.07
C VAL A 108 17.81 1.13 -5.88
N GLN A 109 19.03 0.76 -6.23
CA GLN A 109 20.22 1.61 -6.20
C GLN A 109 20.79 1.80 -7.60
N PRO A 110 20.30 2.79 -8.36
CA PRO A 110 20.84 3.08 -9.68
C PRO A 110 22.27 3.61 -9.58
N TYR A 111 23.12 3.29 -10.56
CA TYR A 111 24.50 3.81 -10.61
C TYR A 111 24.56 5.34 -10.77
N PHE A 112 23.60 5.94 -11.47
CA PHE A 112 23.60 7.37 -11.83
C PHE A 112 22.31 8.10 -11.46
N ALA A 113 21.56 7.59 -10.48
CA ALA A 113 20.35 8.26 -9.99
C ALA A 113 20.17 8.04 -8.48
N ALA A 114 19.27 8.81 -7.88
CA ALA A 114 18.95 8.67 -6.46
C ALA A 114 18.31 7.30 -6.19
N ASN A 115 18.70 6.70 -5.07
CA ASN A 115 18.09 5.46 -4.58
C ASN A 115 16.61 5.68 -4.30
N TYR A 116 15.80 4.64 -4.54
CA TYR A 116 14.36 4.72 -4.31
C TYR A 116 13.79 3.40 -3.81
N LEU A 117 12.69 3.49 -3.06
CA LEU A 117 11.86 2.36 -2.70
C LEU A 117 10.76 2.23 -3.76
N SER A 118 10.73 1.11 -4.44
CA SER A 118 9.66 0.72 -5.35
C SER A 118 8.66 -0.15 -4.61
N MET A 119 7.37 0.18 -4.73
CA MET A 119 6.28 -0.60 -4.17
C MET A 119 5.32 -0.99 -5.28
N ASP A 120 5.06 -2.28 -5.44
CA ASP A 120 4.00 -2.74 -6.33
C ASP A 120 2.69 -2.83 -5.56
N VAL A 121 1.62 -2.34 -6.17
CA VAL A 121 0.39 -2.02 -5.47
C VAL A 121 -0.80 -2.74 -6.12
N LYS A 122 -1.59 -3.46 -5.32
CA LYS A 122 -2.79 -4.18 -5.80
C LYS A 122 -3.99 -3.23 -5.87
N PRO A 123 -4.54 -2.89 -7.05
CA PRO A 123 -5.62 -1.92 -7.17
C PRO A 123 -6.85 -2.33 -6.33
N ALA A 124 -7.53 -1.33 -5.78
CA ALA A 124 -8.83 -1.49 -5.12
C ALA A 124 -9.93 -1.00 -6.06
N PRO A 125 -11.15 -1.58 -6.00
CA PRO A 125 -12.31 -1.04 -6.69
C PRO A 125 -12.48 0.44 -6.34
N ASP A 126 -12.71 1.27 -7.35
CA ASP A 126 -12.90 2.71 -7.24
C ASP A 126 -11.71 3.51 -6.66
N GLY A 127 -10.56 2.89 -6.42
CA GLY A 127 -9.42 3.55 -5.77
C GLY A 127 -8.57 4.46 -6.67
N GLY A 128 -8.89 4.57 -7.96
CA GLY A 128 -8.12 5.34 -8.95
C GLY A 128 -6.74 4.77 -9.30
N LEU A 129 -6.45 3.54 -8.87
CA LEU A 129 -5.20 2.83 -9.18
C LEU A 129 -5.50 1.64 -10.09
N GLU A 130 -4.59 1.35 -11.02
CA GLU A 130 -4.72 0.28 -12.01
C GLU A 130 -3.85 -0.94 -11.65
N LEU A 131 -4.13 -2.09 -12.25
CA LEU A 131 -3.32 -3.29 -12.02
C LEU A 131 -1.91 -3.09 -12.61
N GLY A 132 -0.90 -3.38 -11.80
CA GLY A 132 0.50 -3.13 -12.18
C GLY A 132 0.98 -1.71 -11.90
N THR A 133 0.17 -0.90 -11.18
CA THR A 133 0.64 0.40 -10.68
C THR A 133 1.83 0.22 -9.74
N ARG A 134 2.88 1.00 -9.98
CA ARG A 134 4.09 1.02 -9.17
C ARG A 134 4.30 2.39 -8.54
N VAL A 135 4.60 2.41 -7.25
CA VAL A 135 4.86 3.63 -6.50
C VAL A 135 6.34 3.67 -6.14
N GLU A 136 7.03 4.71 -6.59
CA GLU A 136 8.44 4.97 -6.30
C GLU A 136 8.56 6.11 -5.30
N VAL A 137 9.31 5.88 -4.23
CA VAL A 137 9.54 6.85 -3.15
C VAL A 137 11.03 7.14 -3.06
N ARG A 138 11.38 8.42 -3.22
CA ARG A 138 12.73 8.96 -3.10
C ARG A 138 12.81 9.89 -1.91
N LEU A 139 13.79 9.67 -1.03
CA LEU A 139 14.05 10.54 0.10
C LEU A 139 15.19 11.50 -0.23
N THR A 140 14.99 12.78 0.09
CA THR A 140 15.98 13.84 -0.13
C THR A 140 16.80 14.10 1.13
N ASP A 141 16.13 14.17 2.29
CA ASP A 141 16.72 14.72 3.52
C ASP A 141 16.96 13.65 4.61
N GLN A 142 16.62 12.39 4.36
CA GLN A 142 16.73 11.30 5.35
C GLN A 142 17.32 10.02 4.76
N GLY A 143 17.91 9.20 5.64
CA GLY A 143 18.50 7.91 5.28
C GLY A 143 17.47 6.90 4.80
N MET A 144 17.60 6.48 3.53
CA MET A 144 16.65 5.55 2.89
C MET A 144 16.56 4.19 3.59
N PHE A 145 17.66 3.68 4.13
CA PHE A 145 17.67 2.37 4.79
C PHE A 145 16.83 2.32 6.07
N GLU A 146 16.84 3.38 6.87
CA GLU A 146 16.03 3.43 8.09
C GLU A 146 14.54 3.45 7.76
N PHE A 147 14.19 4.24 6.74
CA PHE A 147 12.83 4.30 6.23
C PHE A 147 12.35 2.95 5.68
N ILE A 148 13.19 2.25 4.89
CA ILE A 148 12.85 0.92 4.37
C ILE A 148 12.61 -0.06 5.51
N LYS A 149 13.47 -0.06 6.54
CA LYS A 149 13.26 -0.91 7.73
C LYS A 149 11.93 -0.60 8.40
N GLN A 150 11.55 0.68 8.53
CA GLN A 150 10.26 1.06 9.09
C GLN A 150 9.08 0.56 8.24
N VAL A 151 9.17 0.72 6.92
CA VAL A 151 8.13 0.25 5.98
C VAL A 151 7.98 -1.27 6.05
N GLU A 152 9.08 -2.02 5.96
CA GLU A 152 9.07 -3.49 6.02
C GLU A 152 8.50 -4.00 7.36
N ASN A 153 8.98 -3.45 8.47
CA ASN A 153 8.50 -3.85 9.80
C ASN A 153 7.01 -3.54 9.98
N THR A 154 6.56 -2.38 9.51
CA THR A 154 5.16 -1.97 9.61
C THR A 154 4.27 -2.85 8.73
N ARG A 155 4.70 -3.15 7.51
CA ARG A 155 4.00 -4.04 6.59
C ARG A 155 3.90 -5.46 7.15
N ALA A 156 5.00 -6.03 7.62
CA ALA A 156 5.03 -7.37 8.22
C ALA A 156 4.06 -7.45 9.41
N ARG A 157 4.08 -6.44 10.29
CA ARG A 157 3.16 -6.35 11.43
C ARG A 157 1.70 -6.24 11.01
N ALA A 158 1.40 -5.47 9.97
CA ALA A 158 0.04 -5.34 9.46
C ALA A 158 -0.48 -6.65 8.85
N ILE A 159 0.37 -7.39 8.14
CA ILE A 159 0.03 -8.72 7.60
C ILE A 159 -0.25 -9.70 8.73
N GLU A 160 0.59 -9.73 9.76
CA GLU A 160 0.40 -10.64 10.90
C GLU A 160 -0.89 -10.32 11.65
N LYS A 161 -1.12 -9.04 11.99
CA LYS A 161 -2.37 -8.59 12.60
C LYS A 161 -3.61 -9.00 11.79
N ALA A 162 -3.55 -8.89 10.46
CA ALA A 162 -4.65 -9.29 9.58
C ALA A 162 -4.85 -10.81 9.53
N ARG A 163 -3.79 -11.61 9.69
CA ARG A 163 -3.88 -13.07 9.81
C ARG A 163 -4.49 -13.46 11.16
N GLU A 164 -4.01 -12.89 12.25
CA GLU A 164 -4.55 -13.08 13.59
C GLU A 164 -6.05 -12.72 13.63
N ALA A 165 -6.44 -11.59 13.04
CA ALA A 165 -7.84 -11.18 12.98
C ALA A 165 -8.74 -12.14 12.18
N ARG A 166 -8.19 -12.85 11.18
CA ARG A 166 -8.92 -13.88 10.42
C ARG A 166 -8.97 -15.22 11.14
N LEU A 167 -7.98 -15.51 11.97
CA LEU A 167 -7.90 -16.74 12.74
C LEU A 167 -8.69 -16.64 14.06
N GLY A 168 -8.95 -15.42 14.53
CA GLY A 168 -9.64 -15.11 15.78
C GLY A 168 -11.16 -15.30 15.77
N ASP A 169 -11.77 -15.75 14.67
CA ASP A 169 -13.14 -16.28 14.73
C ASP A 169 -13.11 -17.59 15.53
N PRO A 170 -13.84 -17.70 16.65
CA PRO A 170 -13.86 -18.92 17.43
C PRO A 170 -14.31 -20.07 16.53
N LEU A 171 -13.49 -21.13 16.47
CA LEU A 171 -13.90 -22.41 15.89
C LEU A 171 -15.27 -22.78 16.49
N PRO A 172 -16.23 -23.32 15.70
CA PRO A 172 -17.51 -23.75 16.24
C PRO A 172 -17.28 -24.61 17.48
N GLU A 173 -17.86 -24.23 18.62
CA GLU A 173 -17.89 -25.07 19.80
C GLU A 173 -18.59 -26.37 19.41
N TYR A 174 -17.82 -27.45 19.25
CA TYR A 174 -18.39 -28.78 19.20
C TYR A 174 -19.01 -29.04 20.55
N GLN A 175 -20.34 -28.95 20.64
CA GLN A 175 -21.09 -29.46 21.77
C GLN A 175 -20.69 -30.94 21.94
N GLN A 176 -19.84 -31.22 22.93
CA GLN A 176 -19.62 -32.59 23.34
C GLN A 176 -20.97 -33.13 23.81
N PRO A 177 -21.44 -34.27 23.26
CA PRO A 177 -22.68 -34.86 23.74
C PRO A 177 -22.57 -35.09 25.25
N PRO A 178 -23.62 -34.81 26.02
CA PRO A 178 -23.57 -34.88 27.47
C PRO A 178 -23.09 -36.26 27.94
N THR A 179 -22.09 -36.28 28.82
CA THR A 179 -21.47 -37.47 29.44
C THR A 179 -22.41 -38.23 30.40
N SER A 180 -23.71 -37.99 30.33
CA SER A 180 -24.74 -38.61 31.17
C SER A 180 -25.84 -39.31 30.36
N ALA A 181 -25.50 -39.85 29.18
CA ALA A 181 -26.36 -40.82 28.52
C ALA A 181 -26.05 -42.24 29.06
N PRO A 182 -27.06 -43.03 29.46
CA PRO A 182 -26.85 -44.42 29.85
C PRO A 182 -26.24 -45.22 28.69
N PRO A 183 -25.47 -46.29 28.95
CA PRO A 183 -24.77 -47.02 27.91
C PRO A 183 -25.76 -47.48 26.82
N PRO A 184 -25.45 -47.25 25.53
CA PRO A 184 -26.26 -47.79 24.45
C PRO A 184 -26.24 -49.31 24.52
N GLN A 185 -27.41 -49.93 24.53
CA GLN A 185 -27.53 -51.37 24.29
C GLN A 185 -26.90 -51.67 22.91
N PRO A 186 -26.18 -52.79 22.76
CA PRO A 186 -25.58 -53.15 21.48
C PRO A 186 -26.69 -53.29 20.44
N ALA A 187 -26.76 -52.32 19.52
CA ALA A 187 -27.62 -52.40 18.35
C ALA A 187 -26.98 -53.41 17.39
N ASP A 188 -27.70 -54.50 17.16
CA ASP A 188 -27.35 -55.66 16.34
C ASP A 188 -27.38 -55.36 14.82
N ASP A 189 -27.01 -54.14 14.42
CA ASP A 189 -27.15 -53.66 13.05
C ASP A 189 -25.78 -53.57 12.36
N LEU A 190 -25.15 -54.73 12.19
CA LEU A 190 -24.04 -54.89 11.27
C LEU A 190 -24.60 -54.87 9.83
N PRO A 191 -24.03 -54.07 8.91
CA PRO A 191 -24.46 -54.08 7.51
C PRO A 191 -24.26 -55.48 6.90
N PRO A 192 -25.20 -55.97 6.07
CA PRO A 192 -25.14 -57.32 5.52
C PRO A 192 -23.92 -57.46 4.61
N GLY A 193 -22.88 -58.14 5.11
CA GLY A 193 -21.62 -58.31 4.39
C GLY A 193 -20.41 -58.66 5.26
N TYR A 194 -20.50 -58.55 6.58
CA TYR A 194 -19.45 -59.00 7.49
C TYR A 194 -19.99 -60.05 8.47
N SER A 195 -19.69 -61.32 8.21
CA SER A 195 -19.69 -62.38 9.21
C SER A 195 -18.25 -62.82 9.47
N VAL A 196 -17.95 -63.13 10.73
CA VAL A 196 -16.71 -63.80 11.18
C VAL A 196 -16.67 -65.24 10.66
#